data_AF-A0A7S1DA67-F1
#
_entry.id   AF-A0A7S1DA67-F1
#
_cell.length_a   1.000
_cell.length_b   1.000
_cell.length_c   1.000
_cell.angle_alpha   90.00
_cell.angle_beta   90.00
_cell.angle_gamma   90.00
#
_symmetry.space_group_name_H-M   'P 1'
#
loop_
_entity.id
_entity.type
_entity.pdbx_description
1 polymer ?
#
loop_
_entity_poly.entity_id
_entity_poly.type
_entity_poly.pdbx_seq_one_letter_code
_entity_poly.pdbx_strand_id
1 'polypeptide(L)'
;FLTCLDYAPCQNLRSNARIKTAPTDLDEICNPFTGNRDSCEEVCQDEGGCCWDENLLGGNCLVNNFVSCLTYAPCGSLLLDNANGVVDGPPENLDEICTLRELLIGDSQPCEDACATASCCVDPEMSENCFLADPLACVEYDNCALLWLMQRSDPLPKPPSNLGSVCNLFSIRDDPEPCEQACEVASCCVDRDFQDNCLIGGNALRCKEYAPCALLALVGGGNDGDAGDGDGDGEDIAEDIGQGAGVADTVEVAVPLLQDPPEMLDEICNWRNVRSDEGKQECLDLCQEASCCTAGGDDNCARENMRACLNWVRKGCMWVGF
;
A
#
# COMPACT_ATOMS: atom_id res chain seq x y z
N PHE A 1 14.26 -11.46 9.32
CA PHE A 1 13.77 -11.25 10.70
C PHE A 1 13.64 -12.58 11.43
N LEU A 2 12.86 -13.55 10.93
CA LEU A 2 12.70 -14.89 11.54
C LEU A 2 14.02 -15.61 11.88
N THR A 3 15.01 -15.62 10.98
CA THR A 3 16.33 -16.24 11.24
C THR A 3 17.08 -15.63 12.44
N CYS A 4 16.78 -14.40 12.85
CA CYS A 4 17.40 -13.78 14.03
C CYS A 4 16.74 -14.24 15.35
N LEU A 5 15.48 -14.70 15.32
CA LEU A 5 14.77 -15.16 16.51
C LEU A 5 15.29 -16.53 16.98
N ASP A 6 15.73 -17.39 16.08
CA ASP A 6 16.34 -18.69 16.42
C ASP A 6 17.62 -18.56 17.26
N TYR A 7 18.29 -17.41 17.18
CA TYR A 7 19.48 -17.08 17.99
C TYR A 7 19.13 -16.34 19.29
N ALA A 8 17.85 -16.10 19.59
CA ALA A 8 17.44 -15.46 20.82
C ALA A 8 18.03 -16.17 22.06
N PRO A 9 18.06 -17.52 22.18
CA PRO A 9 18.65 -18.20 23.33
C PRO A 9 20.13 -17.85 23.57
N CYS A 10 20.87 -17.46 22.54
CA CYS A 10 22.26 -17.02 22.69
C CYS A 10 22.39 -15.68 23.43
N GLN A 11 21.32 -14.90 23.56
CA GLN A 11 21.31 -13.68 24.39
C GLN A 11 21.55 -13.99 25.87
N ASN A 12 21.22 -15.20 26.33
CA ASN A 12 21.48 -15.66 27.70
C ASN A 12 22.97 -15.71 28.05
N LEU A 13 23.85 -15.74 27.04
CA LEU A 13 25.29 -15.76 27.24
C LEU A 13 25.86 -14.35 27.52
N ARG A 14 25.05 -13.29 27.39
CA ARG A 14 25.48 -11.94 27.73
C ARG A 14 25.51 -11.80 29.24
N SER A 15 26.67 -11.45 29.79
CA SER A 15 26.85 -11.23 31.23
C SER A 15 26.01 -10.07 31.79
N ASN A 16 25.46 -9.23 30.92
CA ASN A 16 24.59 -8.10 31.27
C ASN A 16 23.12 -8.33 30.89
N ALA A 17 22.72 -9.52 30.43
CA ALA A 17 21.31 -9.83 30.19
C ALA A 17 20.56 -9.78 31.52
N ARG A 18 19.55 -8.92 31.60
CA ARG A 18 18.70 -8.79 32.79
C ARG A 18 17.58 -9.83 32.81
N ILE A 19 17.29 -10.40 31.65
CA ILE A 19 16.20 -11.34 31.39
C ILE A 19 16.80 -12.49 30.58
N LYS A 20 16.49 -13.71 31.00
CA LYS A 20 16.77 -14.87 30.17
C LYS A 20 15.79 -14.90 29.00
N THR A 21 16.01 -15.75 28.01
CA THR A 21 14.97 -16.07 27.05
C THR A 21 13.93 -16.96 27.70
N ALA A 22 12.70 -16.82 27.24
CA ALA A 22 11.60 -17.68 27.62
C ALA A 22 11.93 -19.17 27.40
N PRO A 23 11.33 -20.05 28.21
CA PRO A 23 11.28 -21.48 27.92
C PRO A 23 10.76 -21.75 26.50
N THR A 24 11.24 -22.82 25.87
CA THR A 24 10.85 -23.18 24.50
C THR A 24 9.42 -23.71 24.38
N ASP A 25 8.80 -24.03 25.52
CA ASP A 25 7.41 -24.48 25.67
C ASP A 25 6.49 -23.36 26.19
N LEU A 26 6.97 -22.10 26.26
CA LEU A 26 6.15 -20.98 26.74
C LEU A 26 4.90 -20.78 25.89
N ASP A 27 4.98 -21.02 24.58
CA ASP A 27 3.85 -20.98 23.65
C ASP A 27 2.77 -22.03 23.97
N GLU A 28 3.17 -23.25 24.36
CA GLU A 28 2.26 -24.29 24.81
C GLU A 28 1.66 -23.97 26.19
N ILE A 29 2.50 -23.51 27.13
CA ILE A 29 2.09 -23.14 28.49
C ILE A 29 1.09 -21.97 28.47
N CYS A 30 1.38 -20.93 27.67
CA CYS A 30 0.60 -19.71 27.54
C CYS A 30 -0.43 -19.74 26.42
N ASN A 31 -0.66 -20.91 25.81
CA ASN A 31 -1.68 -21.07 24.78
C ASN A 31 -3.06 -20.73 25.37
N PRO A 32 -3.83 -19.81 24.79
CA PRO A 32 -5.12 -19.41 25.34
C PRO A 32 -6.19 -20.52 25.32
N PHE A 33 -6.03 -21.54 24.47
CA PHE A 33 -7.00 -22.63 24.29
C PHE A 33 -6.64 -23.88 25.09
N THR A 34 -5.35 -24.20 25.20
CA THR A 34 -4.87 -25.47 25.79
C THR A 34 -3.98 -25.28 27.01
N GLY A 35 -3.45 -24.07 27.21
CA GLY A 35 -2.50 -23.75 28.26
C GLY A 35 -3.15 -23.63 29.63
N ASN A 36 -2.31 -23.65 30.67
CA ASN A 36 -2.72 -23.37 32.03
C ASN A 36 -2.37 -21.92 32.36
N ARG A 37 -3.39 -21.07 32.53
CA ARG A 37 -3.23 -19.65 32.84
C ARG A 37 -2.34 -19.40 34.06
N ASP A 38 -2.53 -20.16 35.15
CA ASP A 38 -1.74 -19.99 36.37
C ASP A 38 -0.25 -20.32 36.12
N SER A 39 0.02 -21.37 35.33
CA SER A 39 1.39 -21.73 34.94
C SER A 39 2.01 -20.70 34.01
N CYS A 40 1.24 -20.14 33.07
CA CYS A 40 1.68 -19.04 32.24
C CYS A 40 2.01 -17.81 33.11
N GLU A 41 1.13 -17.44 34.03
CA GLU A 41 1.33 -16.31 34.95
C GLU A 41 2.61 -16.45 35.78
N GLU A 42 2.86 -17.65 36.32
CA GLU A 42 4.08 -17.96 37.05
C GLU A 42 5.35 -17.74 36.20
N VAL A 43 5.40 -18.30 34.98
CA VAL A 43 6.58 -18.16 34.10
C VAL A 43 6.76 -16.72 33.62
N CYS A 44 5.66 -16.02 33.36
CA CYS A 44 5.67 -14.68 32.81
C CYS A 44 5.97 -13.61 33.86
N GLN A 45 5.53 -13.76 35.11
CA GLN A 45 5.80 -12.78 36.17
C GLN A 45 7.24 -12.85 36.68
N ASP A 46 7.80 -14.06 36.82
CA ASP A 46 9.10 -14.24 37.45
C ASP A 46 10.26 -13.67 36.62
N GLU A 47 10.28 -13.96 35.31
CA GLU A 47 11.41 -13.60 34.45
C GLU A 47 11.03 -12.59 33.35
N GLY A 48 9.79 -12.63 32.85
CA GLY A 48 9.32 -11.78 31.75
C GLY A 48 8.59 -10.51 32.17
N GLY A 49 8.20 -10.36 33.45
CA GLY A 49 7.23 -9.35 33.87
C GLY A 49 7.66 -7.91 33.59
N CYS A 50 8.96 -7.64 33.64
CA CYS A 50 9.49 -6.31 33.33
C CYS A 50 9.36 -5.92 31.84
N CYS A 51 9.13 -6.86 30.93
CA CYS A 51 8.98 -6.57 29.49
C CYS A 51 7.69 -5.81 29.21
N TRP A 52 6.70 -5.98 30.08
CA TRP A 52 5.33 -5.47 29.93
C TRP A 52 4.97 -4.44 31.01
N ASP A 53 5.95 -4.00 31.82
CA ASP A 53 5.75 -2.96 32.81
C ASP A 53 5.49 -1.62 32.11
N GLU A 54 4.34 -1.01 32.40
CA GLU A 54 3.92 0.30 31.88
C GLU A 54 4.86 1.44 32.32
N ASN A 55 5.67 1.22 33.36
CA ASN A 55 6.62 2.19 33.85
C ASN A 55 7.89 2.24 32.98
N LEU A 56 7.78 2.93 31.85
CA LEU A 56 8.86 3.20 30.89
C LEU A 56 10.10 3.88 31.52
N LEU A 57 9.93 4.57 32.66
CA LEU A 57 10.99 5.37 33.30
C LEU A 57 11.84 4.60 34.32
N GLY A 58 11.57 3.32 34.58
CA GLY A 58 12.42 2.55 35.51
C GLY A 58 12.11 1.07 35.70
N GLY A 59 10.96 0.58 35.25
CA GLY A 59 10.58 -0.84 35.34
C GLY A 59 10.75 -1.60 34.03
N ASN A 60 10.50 -0.91 32.90
CA ASN A 60 10.52 -1.54 31.59
C ASN A 60 11.94 -1.96 31.16
N CYS A 61 12.12 -3.24 30.84
CA CYS A 61 13.39 -3.81 30.43
C CYS A 61 13.49 -4.10 28.91
N LEU A 62 12.43 -3.78 28.14
CA LEU A 62 12.30 -3.98 26.69
C LEU A 62 13.42 -3.29 25.92
N VAL A 63 13.76 -2.04 26.26
CA VAL A 63 14.76 -1.24 25.54
C VAL A 63 16.14 -1.93 25.54
N ASN A 64 16.52 -2.55 26.66
CA ASN A 64 17.84 -3.16 26.82
C ASN A 64 17.87 -4.67 26.56
N ASN A 65 16.71 -5.33 26.51
CA ASN A 65 16.58 -6.78 26.36
C ASN A 65 15.54 -7.15 25.30
N PHE A 66 15.39 -6.33 24.26
CA PHE A 66 14.34 -6.46 23.23
C PHE A 66 14.18 -7.89 22.71
N VAL A 67 15.30 -8.54 22.35
CA VAL A 67 15.29 -9.93 21.84
C VAL A 67 14.80 -10.92 22.90
N SER A 68 15.23 -10.79 24.15
CA SER A 68 14.72 -11.66 25.24
C SER A 68 13.23 -11.41 25.49
N CYS A 69 12.80 -10.15 25.52
CA CYS A 69 11.40 -9.80 25.70
C CYS A 69 10.51 -10.33 24.56
N LEU A 70 11.00 -10.34 23.33
CA LEU A 70 10.29 -10.97 22.21
C LEU A 70 10.04 -12.46 22.42
N THR A 71 10.93 -13.17 23.12
CA THR A 71 10.68 -14.60 23.42
C THR A 71 9.56 -14.81 24.44
N TYR A 72 9.23 -13.78 25.25
CA TYR A 72 8.08 -13.79 26.15
C TYR A 72 6.79 -13.29 25.49
N ALA A 73 6.75 -13.09 24.17
CA ALA A 73 5.54 -12.67 23.47
C ALA A 73 4.28 -13.50 23.82
N PRO A 74 4.35 -14.83 24.03
CA PRO A 74 3.18 -15.61 24.45
C PRO A 74 2.57 -15.17 25.79
N CYS A 75 3.35 -14.56 26.68
CA CYS A 75 2.86 -13.97 27.93
C CYS A 75 1.89 -12.81 27.73
N GLY A 76 1.84 -12.26 26.51
CA GLY A 76 0.83 -11.27 26.13
C GLY A 76 -0.57 -11.75 26.48
N SER A 77 -0.85 -13.05 26.42
CA SER A 77 -2.16 -13.63 26.76
C SER A 77 -2.65 -13.32 28.18
N LEU A 78 -1.73 -13.06 29.12
CA LEU A 78 -2.08 -12.70 30.51
C LEU A 78 -2.57 -11.25 30.64
N LEU A 79 -2.09 -10.36 29.76
CA LEU A 79 -2.57 -8.98 29.68
C LEU A 79 -4.00 -8.90 29.13
N LEU A 80 -4.54 -10.03 28.65
CA LEU A 80 -5.82 -10.15 27.94
C LEU A 80 -6.88 -10.79 28.81
N ASP A 81 -6.98 -10.39 30.07
CA ASP A 81 -8.11 -10.76 30.93
C ASP A 81 -9.49 -10.37 30.36
N ASN A 82 -9.52 -9.59 29.28
CA ASN A 82 -10.68 -9.45 28.40
C ASN A 82 -10.49 -10.30 27.15
N ALA A 83 -11.11 -11.48 27.12
CA ALA A 83 -11.20 -12.40 25.99
C ALA A 83 -11.88 -11.83 24.72
N ASN A 84 -12.06 -10.51 24.63
CA ASN A 84 -12.61 -9.83 23.46
C ASN A 84 -11.58 -9.59 22.33
N GLY A 85 -10.33 -10.06 22.49
CA GLY A 85 -9.23 -9.77 21.56
C GLY A 85 -8.59 -10.98 20.88
N VAL A 86 -9.11 -12.20 21.06
CA VAL A 86 -8.60 -13.37 20.31
C VAL A 86 -9.22 -13.34 18.91
N VAL A 87 -8.38 -13.34 17.89
CA VAL A 87 -8.81 -13.28 16.49
C VAL A 87 -8.78 -14.69 15.94
N ASP A 88 -9.89 -15.17 15.38
CA ASP A 88 -9.92 -16.46 14.69
C ASP A 88 -8.90 -16.44 13.54
N GLY A 89 -8.19 -17.54 13.30
CA GLY A 89 -7.24 -17.63 12.18
C GLY A 89 -7.91 -17.36 10.83
N PRO A 90 -7.16 -16.81 9.84
CA PRO A 90 -7.72 -16.47 8.54
C PRO A 90 -8.19 -17.71 7.78
N PRO A 91 -9.16 -17.55 6.85
CA PRO A 91 -9.52 -18.63 5.95
C PRO A 91 -8.35 -18.98 5.01
N GLU A 92 -8.23 -20.26 4.64
CA GLU A 92 -7.10 -20.76 3.82
C GLU A 92 -6.96 -20.08 2.45
N ASN A 93 -8.03 -19.45 1.94
CA ASN A 93 -8.05 -18.75 0.67
C ASN A 93 -7.93 -17.23 0.80
N LEU A 94 -7.56 -16.69 1.97
CA LEU A 94 -7.43 -15.24 2.19
C LEU A 94 -6.52 -14.59 1.14
N ASP A 95 -5.38 -15.22 0.85
CA ASP A 95 -4.39 -14.74 -0.13
C ASP A 95 -4.94 -14.66 -1.56
N GLU A 96 -5.93 -15.49 -1.90
CA GLU A 96 -6.54 -15.51 -3.23
C GLU A 96 -7.62 -14.43 -3.37
N ILE A 97 -8.43 -14.24 -2.33
CA ILE A 97 -9.58 -13.32 -2.35
C ILE A 97 -9.21 -11.88 -1.97
N CYS A 98 -8.14 -11.68 -1.21
CA CYS A 98 -7.66 -10.37 -0.77
C CYS A 98 -6.44 -9.88 -1.57
N THR A 99 -6.31 -10.26 -2.83
CA THR A 99 -5.26 -9.68 -3.68
C THR A 99 -5.59 -8.24 -4.06
N LEU A 100 -4.56 -7.43 -4.31
CA LEU A 100 -4.73 -6.08 -4.88
C LEU A 100 -5.58 -6.10 -6.16
N ARG A 101 -5.49 -7.17 -6.96
CA ARG A 101 -6.30 -7.32 -8.17
C ARG A 101 -7.79 -7.49 -7.86
N GLU A 102 -8.13 -8.39 -6.93
CA GLU A 102 -9.53 -8.61 -6.56
C GLU A 102 -10.11 -7.38 -5.87
N LEU A 103 -9.33 -6.70 -5.03
CA LEU A 103 -9.73 -5.45 -4.41
C LEU A 103 -9.94 -4.33 -5.44
N LEU A 104 -9.00 -4.11 -6.36
CA LEU A 104 -9.11 -2.99 -7.32
C LEU A 104 -10.03 -3.27 -8.50
N ILE A 105 -10.14 -4.51 -8.97
CA ILE A 105 -10.85 -4.84 -10.23
C ILE A 105 -12.01 -5.79 -9.97
N GLY A 106 -11.86 -6.73 -9.04
CA GLY A 106 -12.87 -7.71 -8.66
C GLY A 106 -13.94 -7.19 -7.70
N ASP A 107 -14.57 -8.15 -7.03
CA ASP A 107 -15.53 -7.95 -5.94
C ASP A 107 -14.75 -7.97 -4.62
N SER A 108 -14.78 -6.86 -3.87
CA SER A 108 -14.11 -6.77 -2.57
C SER A 108 -14.87 -7.48 -1.46
N GLN A 109 -16.15 -7.80 -1.65
CA GLN A 109 -17.00 -8.34 -0.59
C GLN A 109 -16.47 -9.64 0.03
N PRO A 110 -15.98 -10.64 -0.75
CA PRO A 110 -15.42 -11.85 -0.16
C PRO A 110 -14.21 -11.57 0.74
N CYS A 111 -13.37 -10.58 0.38
CA CYS A 111 -12.26 -10.15 1.20
C CYS A 111 -12.75 -9.42 2.46
N GLU A 112 -13.71 -8.51 2.33
CA GLU A 112 -14.33 -7.81 3.47
C GLU A 112 -14.92 -8.80 4.49
N ASP A 113 -15.65 -9.80 4.02
CA ASP A 113 -16.26 -10.83 4.86
C ASP A 113 -15.19 -11.69 5.56
N ALA A 114 -14.11 -12.05 4.85
CA ALA A 114 -13.00 -12.81 5.42
C ALA A 114 -12.19 -12.00 6.44
N CYS A 115 -12.03 -10.69 6.22
CA CYS A 115 -11.29 -9.80 7.10
C CYS A 115 -12.11 -9.29 8.30
N ALA A 116 -13.43 -9.52 8.32
CA ALA A 116 -14.32 -8.96 9.33
C ALA A 116 -13.98 -9.40 10.76
N THR A 117 -13.52 -10.65 10.94
CA THR A 117 -13.08 -11.20 12.24
C THR A 117 -11.82 -10.53 12.78
N ALA A 118 -10.98 -10.01 11.89
CA ALA A 118 -9.72 -9.34 12.22
C ALA A 118 -9.81 -7.82 12.20
N SER A 119 -11.02 -7.23 12.09
CA SER A 119 -11.17 -5.77 11.99
C SER A 119 -10.57 -5.02 13.18
N CYS A 120 -10.54 -5.63 14.36
CA CYS A 120 -9.91 -5.08 15.56
C CYS A 120 -8.38 -4.94 15.42
N CYS A 121 -7.72 -5.67 14.52
CA CYS A 121 -6.26 -5.65 14.39
C CYS A 121 -5.71 -4.28 13.94
N VAL A 122 -6.56 -3.46 13.31
CA VAL A 122 -6.19 -2.14 12.77
C VAL A 122 -7.03 -1.01 13.31
N ASP A 123 -7.83 -1.28 14.36
CA ASP A 123 -8.63 -0.24 14.96
C ASP A 123 -7.70 0.89 15.46
N PRO A 124 -7.96 2.16 15.08
CA PRO A 124 -7.14 3.28 15.55
C PRO A 124 -7.28 3.52 17.06
N GLU A 125 -8.39 3.10 17.67
CA GLU A 125 -8.61 3.19 19.11
C GLU A 125 -7.90 2.03 19.81
N MET A 126 -6.86 2.35 20.58
CA MET A 126 -6.02 1.37 21.27
C MET A 126 -6.80 0.43 22.21
N SER A 127 -7.98 0.86 22.69
CA SER A 127 -8.88 0.04 23.53
C SER A 127 -9.65 -1.02 22.76
N GLU A 128 -9.91 -0.80 21.47
CA GLU A 128 -10.58 -1.74 20.56
C GLU A 128 -9.56 -2.49 19.69
N ASN A 129 -8.29 -2.08 19.73
CA ASN A 129 -7.23 -2.70 18.97
C ASN A 129 -6.79 -4.02 19.60
N CYS A 130 -7.03 -5.13 18.89
CA CYS A 130 -6.66 -6.47 19.34
C CYS A 130 -5.25 -6.91 18.92
N PHE A 131 -4.45 -6.06 18.26
CA PHE A 131 -3.08 -6.41 17.87
C PHE A 131 -2.19 -6.70 19.08
N LEU A 132 -2.38 -5.99 20.20
CA LEU A 132 -1.68 -6.29 21.45
C LEU A 132 -2.15 -7.59 22.09
N ALA A 133 -3.36 -8.02 21.73
CA ALA A 133 -3.98 -9.24 22.21
C ALA A 133 -3.51 -10.47 21.43
N ASP A 134 -3.61 -10.41 20.11
CA ASP A 134 -3.24 -11.52 19.26
C ASP A 134 -2.39 -11.02 18.09
N PRO A 135 -1.13 -10.61 18.34
CA PRO A 135 -0.27 -10.08 17.29
C PRO A 135 0.02 -11.11 16.22
N LEU A 136 0.03 -12.41 16.57
CA LEU A 136 0.28 -13.48 15.61
C LEU A 136 -0.92 -13.65 14.69
N ALA A 137 -2.14 -13.81 15.22
CA ALA A 137 -3.32 -13.89 14.37
C ALA A 137 -3.47 -12.63 13.52
N CYS A 138 -3.28 -11.44 14.09
CA CYS A 138 -3.35 -10.19 13.32
C CYS A 138 -2.32 -10.10 12.18
N VAL A 139 -1.13 -10.69 12.34
CA VAL A 139 -0.12 -10.76 11.28
C VAL A 139 -0.51 -11.75 10.18
N GLU A 140 -1.25 -12.80 10.50
CA GLU A 140 -1.77 -13.74 9.49
C GLU A 140 -2.85 -13.12 8.59
N TYR A 141 -3.46 -11.99 9.01
CA TYR A 141 -4.37 -11.18 8.19
C TYR A 141 -3.65 -10.02 7.46
N ASP A 142 -2.36 -10.16 7.13
CA ASP A 142 -1.60 -9.09 6.47
C ASP A 142 -2.24 -8.60 5.16
N ASN A 143 -2.86 -9.48 4.39
CA ASN A 143 -3.59 -9.12 3.16
C ASN A 143 -4.84 -8.27 3.42
N CYS A 144 -5.43 -8.34 4.62
CA CYS A 144 -6.51 -7.44 5.04
C CYS A 144 -6.02 -6.02 5.31
N ALA A 145 -4.71 -5.82 5.58
CA ALA A 145 -4.14 -4.49 5.70
C ALA A 145 -4.36 -3.65 4.44
N LEU A 146 -4.37 -4.28 3.25
CA LEU A 146 -4.68 -3.60 2.00
C LEU A 146 -6.11 -3.06 1.98
N LEU A 147 -7.08 -3.86 2.45
CA LEU A 147 -8.48 -3.46 2.54
C LEU A 147 -8.64 -2.22 3.43
N TRP A 148 -8.03 -2.23 4.61
CA TRP A 148 -8.14 -1.13 5.57
C TRP A 148 -7.36 0.12 5.17
N LEU A 149 -6.20 -0.03 4.53
CA LEU A 149 -5.49 1.09 3.91
C LEU A 149 -6.37 1.81 2.88
N MET A 150 -7.29 1.09 2.24
CA MET A 150 -8.24 1.66 1.27
C MET A 150 -9.58 2.12 1.87
N GLN A 151 -9.77 2.06 3.20
CA GLN A 151 -11.02 2.45 3.90
C GLN A 151 -10.83 3.55 4.97
N ARG A 152 -9.62 4.11 5.11
CA ARG A 152 -9.22 4.91 6.29
C ARG A 152 -9.74 6.36 6.35
N SER A 153 -10.30 6.90 5.27
CA SER A 153 -10.90 8.23 5.24
C SER A 153 -12.41 8.19 5.43
N ASP A 154 -13.02 9.31 5.83
CA ASP A 154 -14.48 9.45 5.91
C ASP A 154 -15.12 8.79 4.68
N PRO A 155 -15.91 7.71 4.86
CA PRO A 155 -16.27 6.86 3.76
C PRO A 155 -17.11 7.67 2.80
N LEU A 156 -16.63 7.79 1.56
CA LEU A 156 -17.43 8.38 0.49
C LEU A 156 -18.77 7.63 0.42
N PRO A 157 -19.90 8.36 0.29
CA PRO A 157 -21.19 7.72 0.17
C PRO A 157 -21.22 6.84 -1.09
N LYS A 158 -21.97 5.74 -1.05
CA LYS A 158 -22.20 4.91 -2.23
C LYS A 158 -22.73 5.78 -3.39
N PRO A 159 -22.19 5.65 -4.61
CA PRO A 159 -22.69 6.41 -5.74
C PRO A 159 -24.14 6.04 -6.03
N PRO A 160 -24.91 6.96 -6.61
CA PRO A 160 -26.26 6.66 -7.04
C PRO A 160 -26.23 5.57 -8.13
N SER A 161 -27.18 4.64 -8.10
CA SER A 161 -27.19 3.46 -8.99
C SER A 161 -27.28 3.79 -10.48
N ASN A 162 -27.70 5.00 -10.82
CA ASN A 162 -27.76 5.52 -12.18
C ASN A 162 -26.52 6.33 -12.59
N LEU A 163 -25.45 6.39 -11.77
CA LEU A 163 -24.26 7.21 -12.04
C LEU A 163 -23.69 6.95 -13.42
N GLY A 164 -23.53 5.70 -13.85
CA GLY A 164 -23.02 5.38 -15.19
C GLY A 164 -23.92 5.82 -16.35
N SER A 165 -25.23 5.96 -16.12
CA SER A 165 -26.16 6.49 -17.12
C SER A 165 -26.22 8.02 -17.14
N VAL A 166 -26.00 8.67 -15.99
CA VAL A 166 -25.95 10.12 -15.87
C VAL A 166 -24.61 10.65 -16.37
N CYS A 167 -23.52 9.98 -16.00
CA CYS A 167 -22.14 10.30 -16.33
C CYS A 167 -21.63 9.44 -17.48
N ASN A 168 -22.22 9.57 -18.65
CA ASN A 168 -21.68 9.02 -19.90
C ASN A 168 -21.35 10.16 -20.88
N LEU A 169 -20.52 9.86 -21.87
CA LEU A 169 -20.01 10.85 -22.82
C LEU A 169 -21.12 11.64 -23.55
N PHE A 170 -22.25 11.00 -23.87
CA PHE A 170 -23.35 11.66 -24.57
C PHE A 170 -24.14 12.58 -23.64
N SER A 171 -24.49 12.08 -22.44
CA SER A 171 -25.21 12.88 -21.44
C SER A 171 -24.41 14.10 -21.00
N ILE A 172 -23.11 13.94 -20.72
CA ILE A 172 -22.24 15.05 -20.30
C ILE A 172 -22.11 16.11 -21.40
N ARG A 173 -22.07 15.69 -22.68
CA ARG A 173 -21.97 16.63 -23.81
C ARG A 173 -23.24 17.46 -23.98
N ASP A 174 -24.40 16.87 -23.74
CA ASP A 174 -25.69 17.54 -23.88
C ASP A 174 -26.00 18.44 -22.66
N ASP A 175 -25.73 17.92 -21.45
CA ASP A 175 -25.95 18.60 -20.17
C ASP A 175 -25.05 17.98 -19.07
N PRO A 176 -23.94 18.65 -18.67
CA PRO A 176 -23.02 18.11 -17.66
C PRO A 176 -23.54 18.23 -16.22
N GLU A 177 -24.50 19.12 -15.95
CA GLU A 177 -24.92 19.49 -14.58
C GLU A 177 -25.41 18.29 -13.75
N PRO A 178 -26.24 17.35 -14.28
CA PRO A 178 -26.66 16.18 -13.53
C PRO A 178 -25.50 15.26 -13.14
N CYS A 179 -24.46 15.18 -13.98
CA CYS A 179 -23.28 14.39 -13.68
C CYS A 179 -22.40 15.10 -12.64
N GLU A 180 -22.17 16.40 -12.78
CA GLU A 180 -21.44 17.21 -11.79
C GLU A 180 -22.05 17.09 -10.41
N GLN A 181 -23.38 17.23 -10.30
CA GLN A 181 -24.09 17.08 -9.03
C GLN A 181 -23.95 15.67 -8.43
N ALA A 182 -24.02 14.62 -9.27
CA ALA A 182 -23.85 13.24 -8.81
C ALA A 182 -22.42 12.95 -8.35
N CYS A 183 -21.44 13.67 -8.89
CA CYS A 183 -20.01 13.50 -8.64
C CYS A 183 -19.45 14.45 -7.57
N GLU A 184 -20.18 15.49 -7.15
CA GLU A 184 -19.72 16.53 -6.21
C GLU A 184 -19.12 15.93 -4.93
N VAL A 185 -19.80 14.93 -4.36
CA VAL A 185 -19.40 14.25 -3.12
C VAL A 185 -18.08 13.48 -3.26
N ALA A 186 -17.68 13.13 -4.48
CA ALA A 186 -16.49 12.37 -4.82
C ALA A 186 -15.55 13.16 -5.75
N SER A 187 -15.65 14.49 -5.74
CA SER A 187 -14.79 15.40 -6.52
C SER A 187 -13.30 15.15 -6.24
N CYS A 188 -12.95 14.85 -4.99
CA CYS A 188 -11.61 14.45 -4.55
C CYS A 188 -11.05 13.18 -5.24
N CYS A 189 -11.89 12.33 -5.85
CA CYS A 189 -11.43 11.14 -6.58
C CYS A 189 -10.88 11.44 -7.98
N VAL A 190 -11.25 12.60 -8.53
CA VAL A 190 -10.84 13.04 -9.88
C VAL A 190 -9.94 14.27 -9.83
N ASP A 191 -9.63 14.77 -8.63
CA ASP A 191 -8.73 15.89 -8.43
C ASP A 191 -7.29 15.51 -8.84
N ARG A 192 -6.62 16.47 -9.50
CA ARG A 192 -5.23 16.35 -9.93
C ARG A 192 -4.26 16.70 -8.80
N ASP A 193 -4.71 17.43 -7.78
CA ASP A 193 -3.90 17.67 -6.59
C ASP A 193 -3.82 16.39 -5.75
N PHE A 194 -2.61 15.89 -5.56
CA PHE A 194 -2.35 14.69 -4.77
C PHE A 194 -2.60 14.90 -3.27
N GLN A 195 -2.62 16.15 -2.78
CA GLN A 195 -2.77 16.42 -1.35
C GLN A 195 -4.19 16.14 -0.83
N ASP A 196 -5.20 16.45 -1.65
CA ASP A 196 -6.62 16.28 -1.30
C ASP A 196 -7.27 15.10 -2.02
N ASN A 197 -6.46 14.21 -2.61
CA ASN A 197 -6.97 13.09 -3.38
C ASN A 197 -7.47 11.95 -2.47
N CYS A 198 -8.77 11.65 -2.58
CA CYS A 198 -9.40 10.57 -1.83
C CYS A 198 -8.85 9.17 -2.16
N LEU A 199 -8.17 8.99 -3.30
CA LEU A 199 -7.45 7.76 -3.62
C LEU A 199 -6.36 7.46 -2.58
N ILE A 200 -5.63 8.50 -2.14
CA ILE A 200 -4.53 8.38 -1.17
C ILE A 200 -5.07 8.39 0.27
N GLY A 201 -6.20 9.09 0.51
CA GLY A 201 -6.85 9.16 1.81
C GLY A 201 -7.38 7.82 2.35
N GLY A 202 -7.43 6.78 1.52
CA GLY A 202 -8.07 5.50 1.87
C GLY A 202 -9.54 5.48 1.48
N ASN A 203 -9.88 6.03 0.32
CA ASN A 203 -11.18 5.91 -0.33
C ASN A 203 -11.05 5.31 -1.74
N ALA A 204 -9.92 4.64 -2.05
CA ALA A 204 -9.62 4.11 -3.39
C ALA A 204 -10.72 3.20 -3.95
N LEU A 205 -11.28 2.31 -3.13
CA LEU A 205 -12.37 1.42 -3.54
C LEU A 205 -13.66 2.20 -3.85
N ARG A 206 -13.97 3.24 -3.07
CA ARG A 206 -15.12 4.10 -3.36
C ARG A 206 -14.90 4.93 -4.61
N CYS A 207 -13.71 5.49 -4.79
CA CYS A 207 -13.37 6.24 -6.00
C CYS A 207 -13.51 5.41 -7.28
N LYS A 208 -13.24 4.10 -7.23
CA LYS A 208 -13.52 3.17 -8.34
C LYS A 208 -14.99 3.18 -8.74
N GLU A 209 -15.91 3.17 -7.78
CA GLU A 209 -17.34 3.17 -8.09
C GLU A 209 -17.80 4.51 -8.72
N TYR A 210 -17.07 5.60 -8.44
CA TYR A 210 -17.23 6.91 -9.08
C TYR A 210 -16.44 7.07 -10.39
N ALA A 211 -15.85 5.99 -10.96
CA ALA A 211 -15.10 6.06 -12.22
C ALA A 211 -15.81 6.78 -13.38
N PRO A 212 -17.15 6.71 -13.57
CA PRO A 212 -17.84 7.49 -14.60
C PRO A 212 -17.63 9.02 -14.49
N CYS A 213 -17.40 9.54 -13.28
CA CYS A 213 -17.15 10.96 -13.03
C CYS A 213 -15.86 11.46 -13.68
N ALA A 214 -14.88 10.58 -13.94
CA ALA A 214 -13.64 10.95 -14.62
C ALA A 214 -13.86 11.50 -16.03
N LEU A 215 -15.01 11.21 -16.66
CA LEU A 215 -15.38 11.79 -17.95
C LEU A 215 -15.58 13.31 -17.89
N LEU A 216 -15.98 13.88 -16.74
CA LEU A 216 -16.10 15.33 -16.58
C LEU A 216 -14.75 16.02 -16.78
N ALA A 217 -13.67 15.45 -16.24
CA ALA A 217 -12.31 16.00 -16.41
C ALA A 217 -11.81 15.92 -17.87
N LEU A 218 -12.28 14.93 -18.64
CA LEU A 218 -11.94 14.76 -20.05
C LEU A 218 -12.70 15.73 -20.97
N VAL A 219 -13.94 16.08 -20.63
CA VAL A 219 -14.78 16.97 -21.43
C VAL A 219 -14.64 18.44 -21.02
N GLY A 220 -14.43 18.72 -19.72
CA GLY A 220 -14.36 20.06 -19.15
C GLY A 220 -12.99 20.75 -19.23
N GLY A 221 -11.89 20.00 -19.46
CA GLY A 221 -10.51 20.52 -19.44
C GLY A 221 -10.09 21.45 -20.58
N GLY A 222 -11.06 22.09 -21.26
CA GLY A 222 -10.82 22.98 -22.39
C GLY A 222 -10.97 24.47 -22.08
N ASN A 223 -11.47 24.88 -20.91
CA ASN A 223 -11.90 26.27 -20.67
C ASN A 223 -11.43 26.90 -19.36
N ASP A 224 -10.37 26.38 -18.73
CA ASP A 224 -9.60 27.13 -17.73
C ASP A 224 -8.71 28.16 -18.46
N GLY A 225 -9.36 28.97 -19.30
CA GLY A 225 -8.83 30.23 -19.77
C GLY A 225 -8.67 31.14 -18.56
N ASP A 226 -7.65 30.87 -17.77
CA ASP A 226 -6.83 31.83 -17.06
C ASP A 226 -6.15 32.73 -18.11
N ALA A 227 -7.00 33.38 -18.93
CA ALA A 227 -6.66 34.57 -19.66
C ALA A 227 -6.58 35.62 -18.56
N GLY A 228 -5.39 35.65 -17.93
CA GLY A 228 -5.07 36.61 -16.91
C GLY A 228 -5.58 37.98 -17.33
N ASP A 229 -6.35 38.58 -16.43
CA ASP A 229 -6.53 40.01 -16.37
C ASP A 229 -5.13 40.63 -16.20
N GLY A 230 -4.44 40.75 -17.33
CA GLY A 230 -3.31 41.64 -17.48
C GLY A 230 -3.86 43.04 -17.34
N ASP A 231 -3.85 43.54 -16.11
CA ASP A 231 -3.94 44.96 -15.82
C ASP A 231 -2.89 45.67 -16.68
N GLY A 232 -3.41 46.28 -17.74
CA GLY A 232 -2.63 47.03 -18.70
C GLY A 232 -2.15 48.34 -18.06
N ASP A 233 -0.87 48.37 -17.71
CA ASP A 233 -0.10 49.59 -17.70
C ASP A 233 0.83 49.55 -18.92
N GLY A 234 0.37 50.24 -19.97
CA GLY A 234 1.08 50.33 -21.23
C GLY A 234 2.36 51.15 -21.13
N GLU A 235 3.45 50.61 -21.65
CA GLU A 235 4.53 51.39 -22.23
C GLU A 235 4.91 50.78 -23.59
N ASP A 236 4.69 51.59 -24.62
CA ASP A 236 5.06 51.34 -26.01
C ASP A 236 6.57 51.10 -26.14
N ILE A 237 6.96 49.91 -26.58
CA ILE A 237 8.28 49.70 -27.19
C ILE A 237 8.08 49.04 -28.54
N ALA A 238 8.11 49.89 -29.56
CA ALA A 238 8.24 49.52 -30.95
C ALA A 238 9.65 48.96 -31.23
N GLU A 239 9.74 48.26 -32.37
CA GLU A 239 10.96 47.85 -33.08
C GLU A 239 11.71 46.63 -32.51
N ASP A 240 11.60 45.47 -33.18
CA ASP A 240 12.51 45.16 -34.29
C ASP A 240 12.14 43.79 -34.90
N ILE A 241 11.87 43.79 -36.20
CA ILE A 241 11.52 42.60 -36.98
C ILE A 241 12.84 42.04 -37.53
N GLY A 242 13.50 41.22 -36.73
CA GLY A 242 14.67 40.43 -37.11
C GLY A 242 14.26 39.16 -37.85
N GLN A 243 14.30 39.22 -39.18
CA GLN A 243 14.21 38.08 -40.09
C GLN A 243 15.32 37.04 -39.84
N GLY A 244 14.95 35.75 -39.83
CA GLY A 244 15.84 34.67 -40.24
C GLY A 244 16.06 33.57 -39.20
N ALA A 245 15.18 32.56 -39.20
CA ALA A 245 15.53 31.23 -38.74
C ALA A 245 15.02 30.21 -39.76
N GLY A 246 15.96 29.55 -40.43
CA GLY A 246 15.70 28.51 -41.41
C GLY A 246 14.87 27.39 -40.78
N VAL A 247 13.85 26.97 -41.53
CA VAL A 247 13.10 25.74 -41.27
C VAL A 247 14.10 24.59 -41.38
N ALA A 248 14.62 24.15 -40.23
CA ALA A 248 15.36 22.91 -40.15
C ALA A 248 14.34 21.79 -40.41
N ASP A 249 14.56 21.13 -41.54
CA ASP A 249 13.90 19.90 -41.97
C ASP A 249 13.88 18.92 -40.78
N THR A 250 12.74 18.83 -40.09
CA THR A 250 12.54 17.89 -38.99
C THR A 250 12.48 16.52 -39.61
N VAL A 251 13.63 15.85 -39.65
CA VAL A 251 13.72 14.43 -39.97
C VAL A 251 12.82 13.71 -38.95
N GLU A 252 11.69 13.19 -39.41
CA GLU A 252 10.88 12.25 -38.64
C GLU A 252 11.74 11.01 -38.37
N VAL A 253 12.48 11.05 -37.26
CA VAL A 253 13.13 9.85 -36.72
C VAL A 253 12.00 9.02 -36.15
N ALA A 254 11.58 8.01 -36.92
CA ALA A 254 10.62 7.02 -36.45
C ALA A 254 11.13 6.44 -35.13
N VAL A 255 10.50 6.83 -34.01
CA VAL A 255 10.81 6.30 -32.69
C VAL A 255 10.54 4.79 -32.76
N PRO A 256 11.55 3.94 -32.50
CA PRO A 256 11.34 2.50 -32.50
C PRO A 256 10.27 2.15 -31.45
N LEU A 257 9.23 1.43 -31.88
CA LEU A 257 8.23 0.91 -30.94
C LEU A 257 8.90 -0.13 -30.04
N LEU A 258 8.73 0.04 -28.73
CA LEU A 258 9.20 -0.90 -27.72
C LEU A 258 8.46 -2.23 -27.91
N GLN A 259 9.19 -3.34 -27.93
CA GLN A 259 8.62 -4.68 -28.07
C GLN A 259 8.03 -5.16 -26.73
N ASP A 260 7.12 -6.14 -26.80
CA ASP A 260 6.64 -6.83 -25.61
C ASP A 260 7.78 -7.63 -24.94
N PRO A 261 7.77 -7.76 -23.60
CA PRO A 261 8.82 -8.46 -22.88
C PRO A 261 8.87 -9.95 -23.25
N PRO A 262 10.05 -10.58 -23.18
CA PRO A 262 10.19 -12.00 -23.44
C PRO A 262 9.39 -12.85 -22.44
N GLU A 263 8.88 -14.00 -22.87
CA GLU A 263 8.02 -14.85 -22.03
C GLU A 263 8.70 -15.30 -20.74
N MET A 264 10.00 -15.58 -20.80
CA MET A 264 10.84 -16.02 -19.67
C MET A 264 11.16 -14.94 -18.63
N LEU A 265 10.79 -13.68 -18.87
CA LEU A 265 11.12 -12.58 -17.97
C LEU A 265 10.54 -12.80 -16.56
N ASP A 266 9.32 -13.35 -16.46
CA ASP A 266 8.69 -13.67 -15.16
C ASP A 266 9.48 -14.72 -14.38
N GLU A 267 10.10 -15.67 -15.09
CA GLU A 267 10.91 -16.71 -14.47
C GLU A 267 12.26 -16.15 -14.01
N ILE A 268 12.91 -15.30 -14.81
CA ILE A 268 14.22 -14.74 -14.44
C ILE A 268 14.09 -13.67 -13.36
N CYS A 269 13.11 -12.78 -13.49
CA CYS A 269 12.92 -11.62 -12.62
C CYS A 269 12.03 -11.89 -11.39
N ASN A 270 11.68 -13.15 -11.09
CA ASN A 270 10.96 -13.44 -9.85
C ASN A 270 11.83 -13.22 -8.61
N TRP A 271 11.17 -12.94 -7.48
CA TRP A 271 11.82 -12.59 -6.21
C TRP A 271 12.85 -13.62 -5.71
N ARG A 272 12.75 -14.91 -6.09
CA ARG A 272 13.69 -15.95 -5.66
C ARG A 272 15.01 -15.86 -6.41
N ASN A 273 14.98 -15.50 -7.68
CA ASN A 273 16.15 -15.47 -8.55
C ASN A 273 16.95 -14.18 -8.37
N VAL A 274 16.26 -13.04 -8.25
CA VAL A 274 16.88 -11.72 -8.02
C VAL A 274 17.52 -11.55 -6.63
N ARG A 275 17.40 -12.54 -5.74
CA ARG A 275 18.11 -12.58 -4.46
C ARG A 275 19.61 -12.85 -4.60
N SER A 276 20.01 -13.49 -5.68
CA SER A 276 21.42 -13.69 -6.00
C SER A 276 21.93 -12.53 -6.85
N ASP A 277 23.21 -12.16 -6.71
CA ASP A 277 23.81 -11.12 -7.55
C ASP A 277 23.75 -11.49 -9.04
N GLU A 278 23.90 -12.77 -9.35
CA GLU A 278 23.82 -13.31 -10.71
C GLU A 278 22.41 -13.18 -11.30
N GLY A 279 21.38 -13.67 -10.61
CA GLY A 279 19.99 -13.57 -11.08
C GLY A 279 19.47 -12.12 -11.10
N LYS A 280 19.99 -11.25 -10.21
CA LYS A 280 19.72 -9.81 -10.29
C LYS A 280 20.30 -9.21 -11.56
N GLN A 281 21.56 -9.50 -11.88
CA GLN A 281 22.21 -8.99 -13.08
C GLN A 281 21.54 -9.50 -14.35
N GLU A 282 21.20 -10.79 -14.40
CA GLU A 282 20.49 -11.39 -15.53
C GLU A 282 19.13 -10.72 -15.78
N CYS A 283 18.38 -10.41 -14.71
CA CYS A 283 17.14 -9.66 -14.83
C CYS A 283 17.39 -8.22 -15.32
N LEU A 284 18.39 -7.50 -14.79
CA LEU A 284 18.73 -6.14 -15.24
C LEU A 284 19.08 -6.10 -16.72
N ASP A 285 19.84 -7.08 -17.21
CA ASP A 285 20.26 -7.16 -18.60
C ASP A 285 19.04 -7.31 -19.53
N LEU A 286 18.03 -8.11 -19.14
CA LEU A 286 16.78 -8.21 -19.89
C LEU A 286 15.95 -6.92 -19.83
N CYS A 287 15.89 -6.30 -18.65
CA CYS A 287 15.11 -5.08 -18.43
C CYS A 287 15.72 -3.82 -19.08
N GLN A 288 16.97 -3.88 -19.55
CA GLN A 288 17.65 -2.74 -20.15
C GLN A 288 16.90 -2.19 -21.37
N GLU A 289 16.25 -3.05 -22.15
CA GLU A 289 15.45 -2.65 -23.32
C GLU A 289 14.27 -1.74 -22.94
N ALA A 290 13.72 -1.92 -21.73
CA ALA A 290 12.61 -1.12 -21.20
C ALA A 290 13.05 0.00 -20.24
N SER A 291 14.35 0.29 -20.15
CA SER A 291 14.87 1.34 -19.25
C SER A 291 14.27 2.73 -19.54
N CYS A 292 13.87 3.01 -20.78
CA CYS A 292 13.20 4.26 -21.13
C CYS A 292 11.81 4.43 -20.49
N CYS A 293 11.17 3.35 -20.03
CA CYS A 293 9.86 3.41 -19.36
C CYS A 293 9.93 4.09 -17.98
N THR A 294 11.11 4.07 -17.34
CA THR A 294 11.35 4.67 -16.03
C THR A 294 12.33 5.84 -16.07
N ALA A 295 12.85 6.19 -17.25
CA ALA A 295 13.70 7.35 -17.42
C ALA A 295 12.94 8.65 -17.12
N GLY A 296 13.63 9.66 -16.60
CA GLY A 296 13.07 10.99 -16.40
C GLY A 296 13.33 11.89 -17.62
N GLY A 297 12.48 12.91 -17.81
CA GLY A 297 12.68 13.91 -18.86
C GLY A 297 12.44 13.38 -20.27
N ASP A 298 13.24 13.85 -21.23
CA ASP A 298 13.06 13.58 -22.67
C ASP A 298 13.38 12.13 -23.07
N ASP A 299 14.08 11.38 -22.20
CA ASP A 299 14.38 9.96 -22.41
C ASP A 299 13.22 9.04 -21.99
N ASN A 300 12.14 9.60 -21.43
CA ASN A 300 10.96 8.85 -21.04
C ASN A 300 10.13 8.47 -22.27
N CYS A 301 10.03 7.18 -22.54
CA CYS A 301 9.27 6.65 -23.68
C CYS A 301 7.86 6.14 -23.31
N ALA A 302 7.43 6.33 -22.06
CA ALA A 302 6.20 5.74 -21.53
C ALA A 302 4.94 6.31 -22.19
N ARG A 303 5.00 7.54 -22.70
CA ARG A 303 3.86 8.17 -23.39
C ARG A 303 3.57 7.48 -24.73
N GLU A 304 4.62 7.20 -25.50
CA GLU A 304 4.52 6.56 -26.81
C GLU A 304 4.37 5.04 -26.70
N ASN A 305 4.92 4.43 -25.64
CA ASN A 305 4.99 2.98 -25.45
C ASN A 305 4.22 2.47 -24.22
N MET A 306 3.19 3.19 -23.78
CA MET A 306 2.46 2.92 -22.52
C MET A 306 2.12 1.44 -22.30
N ARG A 307 1.56 0.78 -23.33
CA ARG A 307 1.17 -0.64 -23.24
C ARG A 307 2.39 -1.56 -23.03
N ALA A 308 3.46 -1.36 -23.77
CA ALA A 308 4.68 -2.16 -23.63
C ALA A 308 5.30 -1.91 -22.24
N CYS A 309 5.43 -0.65 -21.82
CA CYS A 309 5.94 -0.31 -20.50
C CYS A 309 5.17 -0.98 -19.36
N LEU A 310 3.84 -1.00 -19.42
CA LEU A 310 3.02 -1.72 -18.42
C LEU A 310 3.30 -3.23 -18.40
N ASN A 311 3.51 -3.84 -19.57
CA ASN A 311 3.86 -5.26 -19.66
C ASN A 311 5.23 -5.55 -19.03
N TRP A 312 6.24 -4.72 -19.33
CA TRP A 312 7.57 -4.85 -18.74
C TRP A 312 7.57 -4.66 -17.21
N VAL A 313 6.83 -3.68 -16.69
CA VAL A 313 6.65 -3.45 -15.25
C VAL A 313 5.98 -4.65 -14.58
N ARG A 314 4.91 -5.17 -15.17
CA ARG A 314 4.17 -6.34 -14.66
C ARG A 314 5.06 -7.58 -14.56
N LYS A 315 6.02 -7.73 -15.46
CA LYS A 315 6.97 -8.85 -15.49
C LYS A 315 8.21 -8.67 -14.60
N GLY A 316 8.23 -7.65 -13.73
CA GLY A 316 9.22 -7.52 -12.66
C GLY A 316 10.34 -6.51 -12.90
N CYS A 317 10.38 -5.84 -14.06
CA CYS A 317 11.49 -4.92 -14.38
C CYS A 317 11.54 -3.62 -13.57
N MET A 318 10.49 -3.28 -12.82
CA MET A 318 10.48 -2.10 -11.96
C MET A 318 11.26 -2.30 -10.64
N TRP A 319 11.51 -3.54 -10.24
CA TRP A 319 11.96 -3.88 -8.89
C TRP A 319 13.48 -4.03 -8.75
N VAL A 320 14.22 -4.06 -9.85
CA VAL A 320 15.58 -4.62 -9.86
C VAL A 320 16.67 -3.55 -9.68
N GLY A 321 16.30 -2.27 -9.74
CA GLY A 321 17.15 -1.18 -9.25
C GLY A 321 17.15 0.03 -10.16
N PHE A 322 16.42 1.05 -9.73
CA PHE A 322 16.86 2.44 -9.76
C PHE A 322 16.74 2.99 -8.35
#